data_AF-A0A536GN73-F1
#
_entry.id   AF-A0A536GN73-F1
#
_cell.length_a   1.000
_cell.length_b   1.000
_cell.length_c   1.000
_cell.angle_alpha   90.00
_cell.angle_beta   90.00
_cell.angle_gamma   90.00
#
_symmetry.space_group_name_H-M   'P 1'
#
loop_
_entity.id
_entity.type
_entity.pdbx_description
1 polymer ?
#
loop_
_entity_poly.entity_id
_entity_poly.type
_entity_poly.pdbx_seq_one_letter_code
_entity_poly.pdbx_strand_id
1 'polypeptide(L)'
;MPGNDWAGLVRKAVAHDPLAAKQLAGQLPEATGTLTIGVVCLLAGQLDQARRHLNTVADSREATPALATAARLWAGVAALLSGDLQGAFDVEESAEDAEALGLGWLARLARAALVLAHRPGSDVEAEGLRAACERDGDRWGNALTALMIGWASLYAGHHAVSVLEQATDGFHRLGAGVLEAWSRALLSLSLARAVAPEAREAALQAEHLARYSGTPGARYFPYLALAEIEPERGDEYRGLALAVQEECGLAPLATSAPVSPPENVIPIGVVRSAPSLSLRCFGGFSIAIKGRPVDLSAVKPRARAVLRLLAVHAGNPVHREVLQEAFWPDADAETGARNLHVAVSSLRSWLEPGVGRGGSSFLLREGDAYRLALRPDAEV
;
A
#
# COMPACT_ATOMS: atom_id res chain seq x y z
N MET A 1 32.32 16.93 2.39
CA MET A 1 31.06 17.65 2.60
C MET A 1 29.97 16.93 1.83
N PRO A 2 28.81 16.60 2.41
CA PRO A 2 27.73 16.02 1.61
C PRO A 2 27.31 17.07 0.58
N GLY A 3 27.40 16.70 -0.70
CA GLY A 3 27.16 17.59 -1.83
C GLY A 3 25.76 18.19 -1.80
N ASN A 4 25.59 19.33 -2.44
CA ASN A 4 24.27 19.88 -2.79
C ASN A 4 23.63 19.10 -3.96
N ASP A 5 23.94 17.82 -4.10
CA ASP A 5 23.28 16.93 -5.05
C ASP A 5 21.99 16.37 -4.44
N TRP A 6 21.14 15.81 -5.29
CA TRP A 6 19.84 15.27 -4.87
C TRP A 6 19.98 14.20 -3.78
N ALA A 7 20.99 13.32 -3.88
CA ALA A 7 21.24 12.27 -2.89
C ALA A 7 21.71 12.82 -1.55
N GLY A 8 22.51 13.89 -1.54
CA GLY A 8 22.92 14.61 -0.33
C GLY A 8 21.75 15.28 0.37
N LEU A 9 20.80 15.86 -0.39
CA LEU A 9 19.58 16.44 0.17
C LEU A 9 18.67 15.37 0.79
N VAL A 10 18.45 14.24 0.10
CA VAL A 10 17.66 13.13 0.65
C VAL A 10 18.30 12.59 1.93
N ARG A 11 19.62 12.40 1.97
CA ARG A 11 20.33 11.95 3.18
C ARG A 11 20.15 12.92 4.36
N LYS A 12 20.21 14.24 4.12
CA LYS A 12 19.92 15.25 5.15
C LYS A 12 18.46 15.16 5.62
N ALA A 13 17.53 15.06 4.68
CA ALA A 13 16.10 14.98 4.97
C ALA A 13 15.73 13.73 5.78
N VAL A 14 16.40 12.59 5.55
CA VAL A 14 16.20 11.37 6.34
C VAL A 14 16.72 11.53 7.78
N ALA A 15 17.75 12.35 7.97
CA ALA A 15 18.32 12.61 9.29
C ALA A 15 17.46 13.58 10.11
N HIS A 16 17.02 14.69 9.52
CA HIS A 16 16.30 15.76 10.24
C HIS A 16 15.60 16.74 9.29
N ASP A 17 14.44 17.26 9.71
CA ASP A 17 13.66 18.34 9.07
C ASP A 17 13.54 18.17 7.54
N PRO A 18 12.79 17.14 7.09
CA PRO A 18 12.72 16.81 5.67
C PRO A 18 12.22 17.99 4.86
N LEU A 19 11.22 18.73 5.35
CA LEU A 19 10.59 19.83 4.61
C LEU A 19 11.52 21.03 4.37
N ALA A 20 12.55 21.25 5.20
CA ALA A 20 13.58 22.25 4.92
C ALA A 20 14.37 21.96 3.62
N ALA A 21 14.44 20.70 3.19
CA ALA A 21 15.12 20.33 1.95
C ALA A 21 14.32 20.68 0.69
N LYS A 22 13.00 21.00 0.78
CA LYS A 22 12.16 21.31 -0.40
C LYS A 22 12.69 22.50 -1.19
N GLN A 23 13.11 23.57 -0.51
CA GLN A 23 13.57 24.78 -1.20
C GLN A 23 14.83 24.54 -2.01
N LEU A 24 15.78 23.78 -1.45
CA LEU A 24 17.01 23.41 -2.14
C LEU A 24 16.75 22.41 -3.27
N ALA A 25 15.78 21.51 -3.10
CA ALA A 25 15.39 20.55 -4.13
C ALA A 25 14.80 21.23 -5.38
N GLY A 26 14.11 22.37 -5.22
CA GLY A 26 13.61 23.18 -6.34
C GLY A 26 14.70 23.82 -7.21
N GLN A 27 15.96 23.80 -6.78
CA GLN A 27 17.12 24.32 -7.54
C GLN A 27 17.84 23.23 -8.34
N LEU A 28 17.42 21.96 -8.19
CA LEU A 28 18.01 20.81 -8.89
C LEU A 28 17.40 20.60 -10.28
N PRO A 29 18.04 19.81 -11.16
CA PRO A 29 17.45 19.39 -12.43
C PRO A 29 16.07 18.76 -12.22
N GLU A 30 15.12 19.07 -13.12
CA GLU A 30 13.68 18.87 -12.92
C GLU A 30 13.31 17.49 -12.39
N ALA A 31 13.76 16.40 -13.04
CA ALA A 31 13.47 15.03 -12.60
C ALA A 31 14.01 14.71 -11.20
N THR A 32 15.29 15.03 -10.92
CA THR A 32 15.92 14.76 -9.62
C THR A 32 15.42 15.67 -8.50
N GLY A 33 15.10 16.93 -8.83
CA GLY A 33 14.51 17.89 -7.90
C GLY A 33 13.11 17.46 -7.50
N THR A 34 12.28 17.12 -8.48
CA THR A 34 10.90 16.66 -8.25
C THR A 34 10.88 15.33 -7.48
N LEU A 35 11.78 14.38 -7.79
CA LEU A 35 11.94 13.15 -7.02
C LEU A 35 12.28 13.46 -5.56
N THR A 36 13.25 14.36 -5.34
CA THR A 36 13.69 14.76 -4.01
C THR A 36 12.55 15.40 -3.22
N ILE A 37 11.77 16.30 -3.83
CA ILE A 37 10.59 16.91 -3.21
C ILE A 37 9.57 15.83 -2.83
N GLY A 38 9.31 14.88 -3.73
CA GLY A 38 8.39 13.78 -3.49
C GLY A 38 8.80 12.91 -2.30
N VAL A 39 10.07 12.49 -2.23
CA VAL A 39 10.61 11.70 -1.12
C VAL A 39 10.59 12.49 0.20
N VAL A 40 10.92 13.78 0.17
CA VAL A 40 10.84 14.67 1.33
C VAL A 40 9.41 14.80 1.86
N CYS A 41 8.42 14.97 0.97
CA CYS A 41 7.01 14.96 1.35
C CYS A 41 6.64 13.64 2.03
N LEU A 42 7.07 12.51 1.47
CA LEU A 42 6.79 11.18 2.02
C LEU A 42 7.37 11.05 3.44
N LEU A 43 8.64 11.42 3.62
CA LEU A 43 9.32 11.40 4.93
C LEU A 43 8.60 12.28 5.97
N ALA A 44 8.08 13.44 5.56
CA ALA A 44 7.32 14.32 6.43
C ALA A 44 5.90 13.78 6.77
N GLY A 45 5.41 12.80 6.00
CA GLY A 45 4.05 12.29 6.07
C GLY A 45 3.05 13.03 5.19
N GLN A 46 3.47 13.90 4.27
CA GLN A 46 2.57 14.59 3.34
C GLN A 46 2.26 13.70 2.12
N LEU A 47 1.46 12.66 2.32
CA LEU A 47 1.31 11.55 1.35
C LEU A 47 0.73 12.00 0.00
N ASP A 48 -0.25 12.88 -0.01
CA ASP A 48 -0.85 13.41 -1.24
C ASP A 48 0.13 14.28 -2.05
N GLN A 49 0.96 15.07 -1.37
CA GLN A 49 2.02 15.83 -2.03
C GLN A 49 3.10 14.90 -2.56
N ALA A 50 3.50 13.90 -1.77
CA ALA A 50 4.48 12.90 -2.17
C ALA A 50 4.05 12.20 -3.47
N ARG A 51 2.84 11.62 -3.49
CA ARG A 51 2.28 10.95 -4.68
C ARG A 51 2.28 11.83 -5.91
N ARG A 52 1.81 13.08 -5.80
CA ARG A 52 1.74 14.01 -6.95
C ARG A 52 3.12 14.24 -7.57
N HIS A 53 4.13 14.53 -6.76
CA HIS A 53 5.47 14.76 -7.26
C HIS A 53 6.12 13.48 -7.80
N LEU A 54 5.96 12.37 -7.09
CA LEU A 54 6.55 11.09 -7.48
C LEU A 54 5.93 10.54 -8.78
N ASN A 55 4.61 10.63 -8.95
CA ASN A 55 3.96 10.25 -10.22
C ASN A 55 4.41 11.14 -11.38
N THR A 56 4.63 12.44 -11.14
CA THR A 56 5.19 13.34 -12.17
C THR A 56 6.54 12.85 -12.68
N VAL A 57 7.40 12.32 -11.80
CA VAL A 57 8.70 11.75 -12.20
C VAL A 57 8.53 10.37 -12.86
N ALA A 58 7.64 9.53 -12.34
CA ALA A 58 7.38 8.19 -12.87
C ALA A 58 6.86 8.23 -14.32
N ASP A 59 6.05 9.24 -14.65
CA ASP A 59 5.45 9.45 -15.98
C ASP A 59 6.31 10.33 -16.91
N SER A 60 7.40 10.92 -16.40
CA SER A 60 8.25 11.83 -17.18
C SER A 60 9.11 11.07 -18.18
N ARG A 61 9.11 11.55 -19.43
CA ARG A 61 10.01 11.06 -20.48
C ARG A 61 11.47 11.48 -20.29
N GLU A 62 11.70 12.48 -19.43
CA GLU A 62 13.03 13.00 -19.11
C GLU A 62 13.69 12.26 -17.95
N ALA A 63 12.91 11.50 -17.17
CA ALA A 63 13.43 10.67 -16.11
C ALA A 63 14.15 9.44 -16.69
N THR A 64 15.32 9.11 -16.15
CA THR A 64 15.95 7.82 -16.45
C THR A 64 15.06 6.68 -15.96
N PRO A 65 15.11 5.48 -16.57
CA PRO A 65 14.33 4.33 -16.12
C PRO A 65 14.49 4.06 -14.62
N ALA A 66 15.72 4.14 -14.10
CA ALA A 66 15.99 3.97 -12.68
C ALA A 66 15.29 5.01 -11.78
N LEU A 67 15.26 6.28 -12.20
CA LEU A 67 14.55 7.34 -11.46
C LEU A 67 13.04 7.15 -11.51
N ALA A 68 12.49 6.78 -12.68
CA ALA A 68 11.07 6.52 -12.85
C ALA A 68 10.62 5.31 -12.00
N THR A 69 11.39 4.22 -12.00
CA THR A 69 11.13 3.03 -11.18
C THR A 69 11.16 3.35 -9.69
N ALA A 70 12.15 4.13 -9.23
CA ALA A 70 12.22 4.57 -7.83
C ALA A 70 11.05 5.50 -7.46
N ALA A 71 10.68 6.43 -8.35
CA ALA A 71 9.56 7.34 -8.13
C ALA A 71 8.23 6.58 -8.00
N ARG A 72 7.97 5.63 -8.91
CA ARG A 72 6.79 4.77 -8.90
C ARG A 72 6.70 3.95 -7.61
N LEU A 73 7.83 3.38 -7.15
CA LEU A 73 7.87 2.63 -5.89
C LEU A 73 7.39 3.50 -4.74
N TRP A 74 8.00 4.69 -4.58
CA TRP A 74 7.67 5.56 -3.45
C TRP A 74 6.27 6.18 -3.57
N ALA A 75 5.77 6.40 -4.79
CA ALA A 75 4.38 6.80 -5.02
C ALA A 75 3.41 5.70 -4.58
N GLY A 76 3.70 4.44 -4.95
CA GLY A 76 2.92 3.28 -4.54
C GLY A 76 2.94 3.09 -3.02
N VAL A 77 4.10 3.24 -2.38
CA VAL A 77 4.20 3.23 -0.91
C VAL A 77 3.35 4.35 -0.29
N ALA A 78 3.46 5.59 -0.79
CA ALA A 78 2.65 6.70 -0.31
C ALA A 78 1.14 6.45 -0.48
N ALA A 79 0.72 5.83 -1.60
CA ALA A 79 -0.66 5.41 -1.83
C ALA A 79 -1.11 4.37 -0.80
N LEU A 80 -0.33 3.31 -0.56
CA LEU A 80 -0.64 2.29 0.45
C LEU A 80 -0.77 2.88 1.86
N LEU A 81 0.16 3.77 2.26
CA LEU A 81 0.11 4.45 3.56
C LEU A 81 -1.10 5.41 3.69
N SER A 82 -1.64 5.90 2.57
CA SER A 82 -2.89 6.69 2.53
C SER A 82 -4.16 5.83 2.47
N GLY A 83 -4.03 4.50 2.40
CA GLY A 83 -5.15 3.57 2.33
C GLY A 83 -5.61 3.27 0.89
N ASP A 84 -4.89 3.77 -0.11
CA ASP A 84 -5.15 3.49 -1.51
C ASP A 84 -4.44 2.20 -1.93
N LEU A 85 -5.19 1.10 -1.91
CA LEU A 85 -4.70 -0.23 -2.25
C LEU A 85 -4.23 -0.35 -3.72
N GLN A 86 -4.54 0.62 -4.59
CA GLN A 86 -4.01 0.63 -5.96
C GLN A 86 -2.48 0.80 -5.97
N GLY A 87 -1.90 1.37 -4.92
CA GLY A 87 -0.45 1.50 -4.77
C GLY A 87 0.30 0.16 -4.84
N ALA A 88 -0.36 -0.97 -4.55
CA ALA A 88 0.25 -2.29 -4.69
C ALA A 88 0.70 -2.58 -6.13
N PHE A 89 -0.05 -2.13 -7.14
CA PHE A 89 0.32 -2.32 -8.54
C PHE A 89 1.58 -1.55 -8.91
N ASP A 90 1.70 -0.30 -8.46
CA ASP A 90 2.88 0.51 -8.68
C ASP A 90 4.11 -0.10 -8.01
N VAL A 91 3.95 -0.64 -6.80
CA VAL A 91 5.02 -1.33 -6.07
C VAL A 91 5.44 -2.63 -6.77
N GLU A 92 4.49 -3.44 -7.25
CA GLU A 92 4.77 -4.67 -8.01
C GLU A 92 5.48 -4.38 -9.33
N GLU A 93 4.99 -3.42 -10.11
CA GLU A 93 5.61 -2.99 -11.37
C GLU A 93 7.03 -2.47 -11.10
N SER A 94 7.22 -1.66 -10.07
CA SER A 94 8.54 -1.19 -9.67
C SER A 94 9.50 -2.31 -9.25
N ALA A 95 9.01 -3.40 -8.66
CA ALA A 95 9.84 -4.55 -8.31
C ALA A 95 10.36 -5.25 -9.58
N GLU A 96 9.47 -5.50 -10.55
CA GLU A 96 9.81 -6.15 -11.83
C GLU A 96 10.78 -5.27 -12.65
N ASP A 97 10.51 -3.96 -12.75
CA ASP A 97 11.37 -3.00 -13.44
C ASP A 97 12.75 -2.90 -12.78
N ALA A 98 12.79 -2.86 -11.44
CA ALA A 98 14.05 -2.80 -10.71
C ALA A 98 14.90 -4.06 -10.94
N GLU A 99 14.29 -5.24 -11.01
CA GLU A 99 15.00 -6.48 -11.34
C GLU A 99 15.54 -6.44 -12.78
N ALA A 100 14.73 -6.01 -13.75
CA ALA A 100 15.14 -5.88 -15.15
C ALA A 100 16.31 -4.89 -15.34
N LEU A 101 16.34 -3.83 -14.52
CA LEU A 101 17.41 -2.82 -14.50
C LEU A 101 18.63 -3.24 -13.67
N GLY A 102 18.62 -4.40 -13.01
CA GLY A 102 19.71 -4.87 -12.14
C GLY A 102 19.81 -4.11 -10.81
N LEU A 103 18.77 -3.38 -10.40
CA LEU A 103 18.69 -2.61 -9.16
C LEU A 103 18.23 -3.51 -7.99
N GLY A 104 19.03 -4.52 -7.66
CA GLY A 104 18.63 -5.59 -6.72
C GLY A 104 18.19 -5.09 -5.33
N TRP A 105 18.82 -4.05 -4.79
CA TRP A 105 18.41 -3.46 -3.51
C TRP A 105 17.01 -2.82 -3.59
N LEU A 106 16.72 -2.12 -4.69
CA LEU A 106 15.42 -1.48 -4.92
C LEU A 106 14.31 -2.53 -5.15
N ALA A 107 14.60 -3.58 -5.92
CA ALA A 107 13.69 -4.70 -6.14
C ALA A 107 13.34 -5.43 -4.83
N ARG A 108 14.34 -5.65 -3.96
CA ARG A 108 14.12 -6.25 -2.63
C ARG A 108 13.21 -5.36 -1.77
N LEU A 109 13.47 -4.06 -1.75
CA LEU A 109 12.68 -3.09 -0.98
C LEU A 109 11.25 -2.98 -1.50
N ALA A 110 11.05 -2.97 -2.82
CA ALA A 110 9.73 -2.96 -3.44
C ALA A 110 8.90 -4.20 -3.04
N ARG A 111 9.48 -5.40 -3.09
CA ARG A 111 8.78 -6.61 -2.62
C ARG A 111 8.42 -6.53 -1.14
N ALA A 112 9.34 -6.06 -0.30
CA ALA A 112 9.08 -5.86 1.12
C ALA A 112 7.92 -4.87 1.37
N ALA A 113 7.79 -3.83 0.55
CA ALA A 113 6.72 -2.83 0.68
C ALA A 113 5.31 -3.38 0.42
N LEU A 114 5.17 -4.52 -0.27
CA LEU A 114 3.86 -5.16 -0.49
C LEU A 114 3.20 -5.65 0.81
N VAL A 115 3.95 -5.74 1.91
CA VAL A 115 3.37 -5.99 3.24
C VAL A 115 2.35 -4.93 3.64
N LEU A 116 2.55 -3.68 3.21
CA LEU A 116 1.64 -2.55 3.48
C LEU A 116 0.28 -2.70 2.78
N ALA A 117 0.19 -3.53 1.74
CA ALA A 117 -1.07 -3.82 1.05
C ALA A 117 -1.91 -4.89 1.78
N HIS A 118 -1.40 -5.45 2.89
CA HIS A 118 -2.07 -6.51 3.67
C HIS A 118 -2.49 -7.73 2.83
N ARG A 119 -1.69 -8.07 1.82
CA ARG A 119 -1.91 -9.26 0.99
C ARG A 119 -1.64 -10.53 1.82
N PRO A 120 -2.44 -11.60 1.69
CA PRO A 120 -2.14 -12.86 2.34
C PRO A 120 -0.73 -13.38 1.99
N GLY A 121 0.08 -13.66 3.01
CA GLY A 121 1.44 -14.18 2.87
C GLY A 121 2.53 -13.12 2.64
N SER A 122 2.18 -11.84 2.49
CA SER A 122 3.18 -10.77 2.33
C SER A 122 3.98 -10.51 3.62
N ASP A 123 3.43 -10.87 4.77
CA ASP A 123 4.09 -10.87 6.08
C ASP A 123 5.24 -11.89 6.13
N VAL A 124 4.97 -13.12 5.70
CA VAL A 124 5.98 -14.20 5.62
C VAL A 124 7.07 -13.85 4.61
N GLU A 125 6.68 -13.31 3.45
CA GLU A 125 7.63 -12.87 2.43
C GLU A 125 8.53 -11.73 2.94
N ALA A 126 7.93 -10.69 3.54
CA ALA A 126 8.68 -9.56 4.09
C ALA A 126 9.63 -10.00 5.21
N GLU A 127 9.22 -10.92 6.09
CA GLU A 127 10.09 -11.46 7.13
C GLU A 127 11.26 -12.26 6.54
N GLY A 128 11.01 -13.05 5.49
CA GLY A 128 12.06 -13.73 4.74
C GLY A 128 13.08 -12.77 4.12
N LEU A 129 12.62 -11.66 3.55
CA LEU A 129 13.46 -10.60 3.00
C LEU A 129 14.25 -9.88 4.10
N ARG A 130 13.63 -9.61 5.25
CA ARG A 130 14.28 -8.99 6.42
C ARG A 130 15.42 -9.84 6.95
N ALA A 131 15.20 -11.15 7.07
CA ALA A 131 16.22 -12.12 7.48
C ALA A 131 17.36 -12.21 6.44
N ALA A 132 17.06 -12.06 5.14
CA ALA A 132 18.08 -11.97 4.11
C ALA A 132 18.93 -10.70 4.26
N CYS A 133 18.30 -9.54 4.49
CA CYS A 133 19.02 -8.29 4.76
C CYS A 133 19.94 -8.40 5.97
N GLU A 134 19.51 -9.08 7.04
CA GLU A 134 20.36 -9.31 8.22
C GLU A 134 21.59 -10.17 7.90
N ARG A 135 21.40 -11.29 7.18
CA ARG A 135 22.51 -12.15 6.72
C ARG A 135 23.49 -11.41 5.81
N ASP A 136 22.97 -10.54 4.93
CA ASP A 136 23.76 -9.77 3.97
C ASP A 136 24.44 -8.54 4.61
N GLY A 137 24.13 -8.21 5.87
CA GLY A 137 24.60 -6.99 6.53
C GLY A 137 23.95 -5.69 6.02
N ASP A 138 22.85 -5.80 5.28
CA ASP A 138 22.07 -4.67 4.74
C ASP A 138 21.22 -4.03 5.85
N ARG A 139 21.85 -3.11 6.60
CA ARG A 139 21.23 -2.41 7.73
C ARG A 139 20.02 -1.57 7.31
N TRP A 140 20.08 -0.93 6.14
CA TRP A 140 18.98 -0.11 5.63
C TRP A 140 17.79 -0.96 5.21
N GLY A 141 18.03 -2.03 4.44
CA GLY A 141 16.99 -2.96 4.03
C GLY A 141 16.31 -3.64 5.22
N ASN A 142 17.08 -4.03 6.24
CA ASN A 142 16.53 -4.63 7.45
C ASN A 142 15.61 -3.65 8.22
N ALA A 143 16.08 -2.43 8.49
CA ALA A 143 15.31 -1.44 9.25
C ALA A 143 14.04 -0.95 8.51
N LEU A 144 14.13 -0.70 7.20
CA LEU A 144 12.98 -0.33 6.38
C LEU A 144 11.94 -1.46 6.30
N THR A 145 12.39 -2.70 6.14
CA THR A 145 11.46 -3.85 6.10
C THR A 145 10.79 -4.06 7.46
N ALA A 146 11.54 -3.94 8.56
CA ALA A 146 10.98 -4.00 9.92
C ALA A 146 9.91 -2.91 10.16
N LEU A 147 10.16 -1.68 9.70
CA LEU A 147 9.18 -0.59 9.78
C LEU A 147 7.88 -0.92 9.03
N MET A 148 7.99 -1.43 7.80
CA MET A 148 6.82 -1.78 6.97
C MET A 148 6.03 -2.95 7.55
N ILE A 149 6.71 -3.98 8.07
CA ILE A 149 6.06 -5.10 8.79
C ILE A 149 5.36 -4.59 10.05
N GLY A 150 6.01 -3.73 10.83
CA GLY A 150 5.43 -3.14 12.04
C GLY A 150 4.20 -2.29 11.73
N TRP A 151 4.26 -1.48 10.67
CA TRP A 151 3.13 -0.70 10.18
C TRP A 151 1.95 -1.59 9.80
N ALA A 152 2.18 -2.59 8.93
CA ALA A 152 1.14 -3.51 8.49
C ALA A 152 0.59 -4.34 9.67
N SER A 153 1.43 -4.76 10.60
CA SER A 153 0.98 -5.49 11.79
C SER A 153 0.04 -4.63 12.65
N LEU A 154 0.38 -3.36 12.86
CA LEU A 154 -0.44 -2.43 13.63
C LEU A 154 -1.81 -2.17 12.99
N TYR A 155 -1.86 -1.98 11.66
CA TYR A 155 -3.10 -1.80 10.91
C TYR A 155 -3.96 -3.08 10.83
N ALA A 156 -3.33 -4.26 10.89
CA ALA A 156 -4.03 -5.54 11.00
C ALA A 156 -4.48 -5.87 12.43
N GLY A 157 -4.12 -5.07 13.44
CA GLY A 157 -4.42 -5.35 14.85
C GLY A 157 -3.55 -6.48 15.44
N HIS A 158 -2.41 -6.78 14.82
CA HIS A 158 -1.45 -7.77 15.29
C HIS A 158 -0.37 -7.13 16.19
N HIS A 159 0.37 -7.99 16.91
CA HIS A 159 1.45 -7.55 17.79
C HIS A 159 2.63 -7.02 16.96
N ALA A 160 3.03 -5.77 17.20
CA ALA A 160 4.08 -5.10 16.43
C ALA A 160 5.27 -4.60 17.29
N VAL A 161 5.21 -4.74 18.63
CA VAL A 161 6.20 -4.16 19.56
C VAL A 161 7.64 -4.56 19.20
N SER A 162 7.95 -5.86 19.16
CA SER A 162 9.32 -6.33 18.94
C SER A 162 9.91 -5.93 17.59
N VAL A 163 9.11 -5.97 16.51
CA VAL A 163 9.61 -5.59 15.18
C VAL A 163 9.81 -4.08 15.07
N LEU A 164 9.01 -3.28 15.76
CA LEU A 164 9.15 -1.81 15.80
C LEU A 164 10.30 -1.35 16.70
N GLU A 165 10.61 -2.06 17.79
CA GLU A 165 11.83 -1.85 18.57
C GLU A 165 13.07 -2.08 17.71
N GLN A 166 13.11 -3.18 16.94
CA GLN A 166 14.21 -3.48 16.03
C GLN A 166 14.36 -2.41 14.94
N ALA A 167 13.24 -1.90 14.39
CA ALA A 167 13.26 -0.80 13.43
C ALA A 167 13.80 0.49 14.07
N THR A 168 13.36 0.83 15.28
CA THR A 168 13.79 2.00 16.06
C THR A 168 15.30 1.98 16.28
N ASP A 169 15.81 0.87 16.81
CA ASP A 169 17.24 0.65 17.04
C ASP A 169 18.05 0.71 15.74
N GLY A 170 17.50 0.16 14.66
CA GLY A 170 18.08 0.19 13.33
C GLY A 170 18.27 1.63 12.84
N PHE A 171 17.21 2.43 12.86
CA PHE A 171 17.27 3.82 12.40
C PHE A 171 18.11 4.72 13.30
N HIS A 172 18.07 4.49 14.62
CA HIS A 172 18.94 5.20 15.56
C HIS A 172 20.42 5.01 15.22
N ARG A 173 20.87 3.76 15.01
CA ARG A 173 22.25 3.45 14.60
C ARG A 173 22.62 3.99 13.23
N LEU A 174 21.64 4.20 12.34
CA LEU A 174 21.85 4.78 11.02
C LEU A 174 21.85 6.32 11.02
N GLY A 175 21.51 6.96 12.15
CA GLY A 175 21.33 8.41 12.23
C GLY A 175 20.12 8.91 11.41
N ALA A 176 19.12 8.05 11.21
CA ALA A 176 17.95 8.31 10.40
C ALA A 176 16.80 8.85 11.27
N GLY A 177 17.00 10.03 11.87
CA GLY A 177 16.11 10.59 12.90
C GLY A 177 14.64 10.70 12.49
N VAL A 178 14.35 10.96 11.21
CA VAL A 178 12.96 11.00 10.71
C VAL A 178 12.30 9.62 10.69
N LEU A 179 13.04 8.60 10.26
CA LEU A 179 12.52 7.22 10.24
C LEU A 179 12.48 6.63 11.66
N GLU A 180 13.41 7.03 12.53
CA GLU A 180 13.35 6.74 13.97
C GLU A 180 12.05 7.31 14.57
N ALA A 181 11.70 8.56 14.25
CA ALA A 181 10.46 9.19 14.71
C ALA A 181 9.20 8.40 14.28
N TRP A 182 9.13 7.95 13.01
CA TRP A 182 8.04 7.09 12.55
C TRP A 182 7.98 5.75 13.29
N SER A 183 9.12 5.07 13.46
CA SER A 183 9.16 3.78 14.16
C SER A 183 8.75 3.89 15.63
N ARG A 184 9.21 4.92 16.35
CA ARG A 184 8.83 5.18 17.74
C ARG A 184 7.35 5.57 17.88
N ALA A 185 6.83 6.33 16.92
CA ALA A 185 5.42 6.69 16.89
C ALA A 185 4.53 5.43 16.80
N LEU A 186 4.79 4.55 15.84
CA LEU A 186 4.08 3.27 15.71
C LEU A 186 4.27 2.38 16.95
N LEU A 187 5.47 2.35 17.51
CA LEU A 187 5.79 1.57 18.71
C LEU A 187 4.96 2.05 19.91
N SER A 188 4.81 3.37 20.09
CA SER A 188 4.04 3.93 21.21
C SER A 188 2.58 3.48 21.21
N LEU A 189 1.93 3.42 20.04
CA LEU A 189 0.57 2.91 19.94
C LEU A 189 0.51 1.39 20.14
N SER A 190 1.52 0.67 19.66
CA SER A 190 1.62 -0.78 19.90
C SER A 190 1.77 -1.11 21.38
N LEU A 191 2.56 -0.32 22.12
CA LEU A 191 2.72 -0.43 23.58
C LEU A 191 1.43 -0.08 24.32
N ALA A 192 0.71 0.97 23.90
CA ALA A 192 -0.59 1.33 24.48
C ALA A 192 -1.61 0.20 24.36
N ARG A 193 -1.72 -0.40 23.17
CA ARG A 193 -2.62 -1.55 22.91
C ARG A 193 -2.22 -2.81 23.65
N ALA A 194 -0.92 -2.99 23.92
CA ALA A 194 -0.39 -4.06 24.76
C ALA A 194 -0.52 -3.76 26.26
N VAL A 195 -1.03 -2.58 26.65
CA VAL A 195 -1.16 -2.12 28.05
C VAL A 195 0.20 -2.14 28.77
N ALA A 196 1.27 -1.78 28.06
CA ALA A 196 2.60 -1.71 28.64
C ALA A 196 2.72 -0.54 29.63
N PRO A 197 3.39 -0.71 30.79
CA PRO A 197 3.49 0.33 31.81
C PRO A 197 4.23 1.59 31.32
N GLU A 198 5.19 1.44 30.41
CA GLU A 198 5.95 2.52 29.78
C GLU A 198 5.22 3.22 28.61
N ALA A 199 4.05 2.73 28.19
CA ALA A 199 3.37 3.20 26.98
C ALA A 199 3.13 4.71 26.96
N ARG A 200 2.78 5.28 28.12
CA ARG A 200 2.54 6.71 28.27
C ARG A 200 3.80 7.54 28.02
N GLU A 201 4.90 7.13 28.64
CA GLU A 201 6.18 7.80 28.47
C GLU A 201 6.68 7.67 27.02
N ALA A 202 6.57 6.47 26.44
CA ALA A 202 6.92 6.22 25.05
C ALA A 202 6.12 7.10 24.08
N ALA A 203 4.81 7.29 24.31
CA ALA A 203 3.97 8.16 23.49
C ALA A 203 4.40 9.64 23.56
N LEU A 204 4.67 10.15 24.76
CA LEU A 204 5.15 11.54 24.94
C LEU A 204 6.54 11.74 24.29
N GLN A 205 7.46 10.78 24.45
CA GLN A 205 8.77 10.84 23.82
C GLN A 205 8.69 10.77 22.29
N ALA A 206 7.82 9.91 21.74
CA ALA A 206 7.62 9.80 20.30
C ALA A 206 7.01 11.07 19.70
N GLU A 207 6.04 11.70 20.40
CA GLU A 207 5.45 12.98 20.00
C GLU A 207 6.50 14.09 19.96
N HIS A 208 7.32 14.19 21.01
CA HIS A 208 8.40 15.17 21.09
C HIS A 208 9.46 14.94 20.00
N LEU A 209 9.85 13.68 19.77
CA LEU A 209 10.81 13.34 18.72
C LEU A 209 10.26 13.72 17.33
N ALA A 210 8.99 13.43 17.05
CA ALA A 210 8.35 13.79 15.79
C ALA A 210 8.33 15.32 15.56
N ARG A 211 8.16 16.13 16.61
CA ARG A 211 8.32 17.59 16.51
C ARG A 211 9.77 17.99 16.24
N TYR A 212 10.70 17.43 17.02
CA TYR A 212 12.11 17.74 16.91
C TYR A 212 12.65 17.42 15.51
N SER A 213 12.35 16.23 14.98
CA SER A 213 12.78 15.76 13.67
C SER A 213 12.06 16.44 12.49
N GLY A 214 11.06 17.30 12.74
CA GLY A 214 10.27 17.93 11.69
C GLY A 214 9.38 16.94 10.92
N THR A 215 8.82 15.95 11.61
CA THR A 215 8.05 14.84 11.02
C THR A 215 6.58 14.93 11.44
N PRO A 216 5.77 15.84 10.84
CA PRO A 216 4.42 16.12 11.32
C PRO A 216 3.50 14.91 11.31
N GLY A 217 3.59 14.05 10.29
CA GLY A 217 2.75 12.85 10.16
C GLY A 217 2.97 11.79 11.24
N ALA A 218 4.20 11.68 11.75
CA ALA A 218 4.51 10.71 12.82
C ALA A 218 3.77 11.01 14.12
N ARG A 219 3.28 12.23 14.34
CA ARG A 219 2.50 12.60 15.53
C ARG A 219 1.14 11.91 15.62
N TYR A 220 0.63 11.35 14.53
CA TYR A 220 -0.65 10.65 14.49
C TYR A 220 -0.75 9.53 15.54
N PHE A 221 0.22 8.62 15.55
CA PHE A 221 0.20 7.43 16.41
C PHE A 221 0.34 7.72 17.91
N PRO A 222 1.26 8.58 18.39
CA PRO A 222 1.32 8.89 19.82
C PRO A 222 0.07 9.62 20.32
N TYR A 223 -0.61 10.42 19.50
CA TYR A 223 -1.92 10.98 19.89
C TYR A 223 -2.98 9.89 20.05
N LEU A 224 -3.04 8.91 19.15
CA LEU A 224 -3.92 7.75 19.33
C LEU A 224 -3.56 6.96 20.59
N ALA A 225 -2.27 6.76 20.86
CA ALA A 225 -1.78 6.05 22.05
C ALA A 225 -2.24 6.76 23.33
N LEU A 226 -2.04 8.08 23.40
CA LEU A 226 -2.48 8.90 24.53
C LEU A 226 -4.01 8.91 24.67
N ALA A 227 -4.76 8.88 23.56
CA ALA A 227 -6.21 8.78 23.60
C ALA A 227 -6.72 7.44 24.17
N GLU A 228 -5.99 6.35 23.97
CA GLU A 228 -6.28 5.03 24.56
C GLU A 228 -5.86 4.97 26.04
N ILE A 229 -4.75 5.62 26.42
CA ILE A 229 -4.20 5.61 27.79
C ILE A 229 -4.91 6.57 28.75
N GLU A 230 -5.33 7.75 28.27
CA GLU A 230 -5.95 8.81 29.08
C GLU A 230 -7.41 9.09 28.63
N PRO A 231 -8.40 8.25 29.00
CA PRO A 231 -9.79 8.40 28.54
C PRO A 231 -10.42 9.76 28.81
N GLU A 232 -10.08 10.38 29.96
CA GLU A 232 -10.55 11.71 30.37
C GLU A 232 -10.17 12.81 29.37
N ARG A 233 -9.07 12.61 28.62
CA ARG A 233 -8.57 13.52 27.58
C ARG A 233 -8.63 12.89 26.19
N GLY A 234 -9.32 11.76 26.06
CA GLY A 234 -9.32 10.94 24.85
C GLY A 234 -9.85 11.69 23.63
N ASP A 235 -10.87 12.53 23.80
CA ASP A 235 -11.46 13.33 22.71
C ASP A 235 -10.50 14.43 22.22
N GLU A 236 -9.77 15.08 23.13
CA GLU A 236 -8.74 16.08 22.79
C GLU A 236 -7.65 15.43 21.92
N TYR A 237 -7.12 14.29 22.36
CA TYR A 237 -6.09 13.56 21.64
C TYR A 237 -6.58 12.97 20.31
N ARG A 238 -7.81 12.46 20.24
CA ARG A 238 -8.44 12.03 18.96
C ARG A 238 -8.59 13.20 17.99
N GLY A 239 -8.98 14.38 18.47
CA GLY A 239 -9.05 15.59 17.65
C GLY A 239 -7.69 15.97 17.06
N LEU A 240 -6.62 15.91 17.86
CA LEU A 240 -5.25 16.13 17.39
C LEU A 240 -4.81 15.07 16.36
N ALA A 241 -5.14 13.79 16.60
CA ALA A 241 -4.83 12.71 15.66
C ALA A 241 -5.57 12.91 14.32
N LEU A 242 -6.85 13.25 14.35
CA LEU A 242 -7.64 13.54 13.15
C LEU A 242 -7.07 14.72 12.36
N ALA A 243 -6.68 15.81 13.04
CA ALA A 243 -6.05 16.95 12.37
C ALA A 243 -4.75 16.57 11.65
N VAL A 244 -3.88 15.78 12.31
CA VAL A 244 -2.66 15.27 11.67
C VAL A 244 -3.00 14.35 10.50
N GLN A 245 -3.99 13.47 10.66
CA GLN A 245 -4.42 12.55 9.63
C GLN A 245 -4.90 13.28 8.37
N GLU A 246 -5.76 14.30 8.53
CA GLU A 246 -6.28 15.11 7.42
C GLU A 246 -5.16 15.91 6.73
N GLU A 247 -4.24 16.50 7.51
CA GLU A 247 -3.11 17.26 6.96
C GLU A 247 -2.14 16.35 6.15
N CYS A 248 -1.94 15.12 6.63
CA CYS A 248 -0.94 14.19 6.12
C CYS A 248 -1.50 13.18 5.10
N GLY A 249 -2.82 13.01 5.04
CA GLY A 249 -3.47 12.02 4.19
C GLY A 249 -3.23 10.58 4.62
N LEU A 250 -3.06 10.32 5.93
CA LEU A 250 -2.82 8.97 6.46
C LEU A 250 -4.09 8.11 6.45
N ALA A 251 -3.93 6.82 6.17
CA ALA A 251 -5.02 5.86 6.27
C ALA A 251 -5.61 5.84 7.69
N PRO A 252 -6.94 5.87 7.87
CA PRO A 252 -7.55 5.74 9.18
C PRO A 252 -7.22 4.38 9.79
N LEU A 253 -6.74 4.39 11.03
CA LEU A 253 -6.63 3.18 11.82
C LEU A 253 -8.03 2.79 12.30
N ALA A 254 -8.44 1.54 12.12
CA ALA A 254 -9.70 1.06 12.68
C ALA A 254 -9.68 1.26 14.20
N THR A 255 -10.56 2.12 14.70
CA THR A 255 -10.73 2.31 16.13
C THR A 255 -11.34 1.03 16.71
N SER A 256 -10.78 0.52 17.79
CA SER A 256 -11.41 -0.52 18.61
C SER A 256 -12.57 0.12 19.40
N ALA A 257 -13.56 0.67 18.71
CA ALA A 257 -14.80 1.02 19.37
C ALA A 257 -15.54 -0.29 19.70
N PRO A 258 -16.05 -0.49 20.92
CA PRO A 258 -17.07 -1.51 21.13
C PRO A 258 -18.26 -1.14 20.26
N VAL A 259 -18.49 -1.90 19.18
CA VAL A 259 -19.70 -1.78 18.38
C VAL A 259 -20.84 -2.27 19.25
N SER A 260 -21.54 -1.36 19.93
CA SER A 260 -22.86 -1.68 20.48
C SER A 260 -23.73 -2.11 19.30
N PRO A 261 -24.31 -3.33 19.31
CA PRO A 261 -25.18 -3.74 18.23
C PRO A 261 -26.36 -2.76 18.16
N PRO A 262 -26.83 -2.39 16.96
CA PRO A 262 -28.00 -1.54 16.84
C PRO A 262 -29.19 -2.22 17.52
N GLU A 263 -29.82 -1.55 18.47
CA GLU A 263 -30.88 -2.09 19.36
C GLU A 263 -32.15 -2.58 18.66
N ASN A 264 -32.21 -2.59 17.32
CA ASN A 264 -33.43 -2.91 16.57
C ASN A 264 -33.16 -3.82 15.36
N VAL A 265 -32.80 -5.08 15.59
CA VAL A 265 -32.86 -6.10 14.54
C VAL A 265 -33.66 -7.30 15.03
N ILE A 266 -34.88 -7.44 14.51
CA ILE A 266 -35.71 -8.64 14.67
C ILE A 266 -35.21 -9.69 13.66
N PRO A 267 -34.77 -10.88 14.07
CA PRO A 267 -34.28 -11.89 13.14
C PRO A 267 -35.46 -12.61 12.49
N ILE A 268 -35.62 -12.45 11.17
CA ILE A 268 -36.57 -13.25 10.38
C ILE A 268 -35.78 -14.23 9.50
N GLY A 269 -36.00 -15.52 9.75
CA GLY A 269 -36.14 -16.56 8.72
C GLY A 269 -34.89 -17.09 8.00
N VAL A 270 -34.62 -18.38 8.22
CA VAL A 270 -33.83 -19.33 7.40
C VAL A 270 -32.72 -18.74 6.54
N VAL A 271 -31.47 -18.91 7.00
CA VAL A 271 -30.25 -18.61 6.24
C VAL A 271 -30.23 -19.46 4.97
N ARG A 272 -30.74 -18.92 3.85
CA ARG A 272 -30.32 -19.36 2.53
C ARG A 272 -28.87 -18.92 2.39
N SER A 273 -27.94 -19.87 2.29
CA SER A 273 -26.55 -19.56 1.94
C SER A 273 -26.57 -18.81 0.62
N ALA A 274 -26.02 -17.59 0.61
CA ALA A 274 -25.92 -16.81 -0.61
C ALA A 274 -25.05 -17.59 -1.64
N PRO A 275 -25.43 -17.57 -2.93
CA PRO A 275 -24.64 -18.22 -3.99
C PRO A 275 -23.22 -17.66 -4.01
N SER A 276 -22.23 -18.52 -4.29
CA SER A 276 -20.82 -18.11 -4.32
C SER A 276 -20.55 -16.99 -5.34
N LEU A 277 -21.32 -16.97 -6.44
CA LEU A 277 -21.29 -15.94 -7.48
C LEU A 277 -22.71 -15.72 -8.04
N SER A 278 -23.14 -14.46 -8.12
CA SER A 278 -24.34 -14.04 -8.85
C SER A 278 -23.95 -13.08 -9.96
N LEU A 279 -24.35 -13.37 -11.20
CA LEU A 279 -24.19 -12.49 -12.36
C LEU A 279 -25.57 -11.98 -12.79
N ARG A 280 -25.61 -10.75 -13.32
CA ARG A 280 -26.76 -10.22 -14.03
C ARG A 280 -26.25 -9.54 -15.29
N CYS A 281 -26.62 -10.07 -16.44
CA CYS A 281 -26.18 -9.54 -17.74
C CYS A 281 -27.24 -8.64 -18.40
N PHE A 282 -28.52 -8.89 -18.13
CA PHE A 282 -29.65 -8.15 -18.73
C PHE A 282 -30.33 -7.22 -17.71
N GLY A 283 -30.77 -6.04 -18.15
CA GLY A 283 -31.38 -5.03 -17.27
C GLY A 283 -30.39 -4.24 -16.40
N GLY A 284 -29.09 -4.34 -16.72
CA GLY A 284 -27.98 -3.73 -16.00
C GLY A 284 -26.93 -4.78 -15.62
N PHE A 285 -25.66 -4.50 -15.89
CA PHE A 285 -24.57 -5.43 -15.56
C PHE A 285 -24.22 -5.33 -14.07
N SER A 286 -24.41 -6.40 -13.30
CA SER A 286 -23.95 -6.49 -11.92
C SER A 286 -23.36 -7.86 -11.60
N ILE A 287 -22.43 -7.88 -10.66
CA ILE A 287 -21.80 -9.11 -10.16
C ILE A 287 -21.78 -9.04 -8.62
N ALA A 288 -22.11 -10.14 -7.97
CA ALA A 288 -22.04 -10.27 -6.52
C ALA A 288 -21.34 -11.57 -6.14
N ILE A 289 -20.50 -11.52 -5.11
CA ILE A 289 -19.72 -12.67 -4.62
C ILE A 289 -20.19 -12.95 -3.19
N LYS A 290 -20.68 -14.18 -2.93
CA LYS A 290 -21.30 -14.55 -1.65
C LYS A 290 -22.34 -13.52 -1.17
N GLY A 291 -23.15 -13.02 -2.12
CA GLY A 291 -24.19 -12.01 -1.88
C GLY A 291 -23.71 -10.56 -1.70
N ARG A 292 -22.40 -10.27 -1.76
CA ARG A 292 -21.88 -8.89 -1.72
C ARG A 292 -21.69 -8.33 -3.12
N PRO A 293 -22.27 -7.18 -3.48
CA PRO A 293 -22.06 -6.56 -4.79
C PRO A 293 -20.59 -6.17 -4.94
N VAL A 294 -20.00 -6.49 -6.09
CA VAL A 294 -18.66 -6.02 -6.44
C VAL A 294 -18.79 -4.68 -7.14
N ASP A 295 -18.20 -3.65 -6.56
CA ASP A 295 -18.12 -2.36 -7.23
C ASP A 295 -16.99 -2.38 -8.29
N LEU A 296 -17.40 -2.27 -9.55
CA LEU A 296 -16.49 -2.22 -10.69
C LEU A 296 -16.18 -0.78 -11.12
N SER A 297 -16.61 0.24 -10.38
CA SER A 297 -16.38 1.65 -10.71
C SER A 297 -14.88 1.98 -10.82
N ALA A 298 -14.06 1.39 -9.95
CA ALA A 298 -12.61 1.57 -9.88
C ALA A 298 -11.81 0.71 -10.89
N VAL A 299 -12.48 -0.21 -11.61
CA VAL A 299 -11.85 -1.02 -12.66
C VAL A 299 -11.81 -0.23 -13.96
N LYS A 300 -10.65 -0.19 -14.64
CA LYS A 300 -10.50 0.51 -15.93
C LYS A 300 -11.61 0.10 -16.91
N PRO A 301 -12.22 1.04 -17.68
CA PRO A 301 -13.38 0.75 -18.53
C PRO A 301 -13.20 -0.44 -19.48
N ARG A 302 -12.01 -0.59 -20.07
CA ARG A 302 -11.67 -1.71 -20.95
C ARG A 302 -11.60 -3.06 -20.22
N ALA A 303 -11.04 -3.10 -19.01
CA ALA A 303 -11.02 -4.34 -18.21
C ALA A 303 -12.46 -4.76 -17.81
N ARG A 304 -13.35 -3.81 -17.49
CA ARG A 304 -14.77 -4.13 -17.28
C ARG A 304 -15.44 -4.69 -18.53
N ALA A 305 -15.08 -4.19 -19.71
CA ALA A 305 -15.62 -4.68 -20.98
C ALA A 305 -15.18 -6.13 -21.26
N VAL A 306 -13.92 -6.46 -20.96
CA VAL A 306 -13.40 -7.84 -20.98
C VAL A 306 -14.21 -8.72 -20.03
N LEU A 307 -14.44 -8.28 -18.78
CA LEU A 307 -15.23 -9.03 -17.81
C LEU A 307 -16.66 -9.27 -18.29
N ARG A 308 -17.32 -8.26 -18.89
CA ARG A 308 -18.67 -8.40 -19.44
C ARG A 308 -18.72 -9.44 -20.55
N LEU A 309 -17.76 -9.42 -21.47
CA LEU A 309 -17.70 -10.41 -22.54
C LEU A 309 -17.49 -11.83 -21.99
N LEU A 310 -16.64 -11.99 -20.99
CA LEU A 310 -16.44 -13.28 -20.31
C LEU A 310 -17.67 -13.72 -19.49
N ALA A 311 -18.43 -12.78 -18.94
CA ALA A 311 -19.68 -13.05 -18.23
C ALA A 311 -20.82 -13.46 -19.18
N VAL A 312 -20.88 -12.89 -20.39
CA VAL A 312 -21.81 -13.34 -21.45
C VAL A 312 -21.49 -14.77 -21.88
N HIS A 313 -20.22 -15.15 -21.88
CA HIS A 313 -19.75 -16.50 -22.19
C HIS A 313 -19.45 -17.32 -20.93
N ALA A 314 -20.08 -17.01 -19.79
CA ALA A 314 -19.74 -17.65 -18.52
C ALA A 314 -19.80 -19.19 -18.62
N GLY A 315 -18.80 -19.86 -18.06
CA GLY A 315 -18.61 -21.31 -18.19
C GLY A 315 -17.91 -21.78 -19.48
N ASN A 316 -17.76 -20.92 -20.50
CA ASN A 316 -17.08 -21.26 -21.75
C ASN A 316 -15.75 -20.49 -21.91
N PRO A 317 -14.67 -21.13 -22.38
CA PRO A 317 -13.40 -20.45 -22.65
C PRO A 317 -13.48 -19.57 -23.90
N VAL A 318 -12.91 -18.36 -23.82
CA VAL A 318 -12.79 -17.39 -24.93
C VAL A 318 -11.31 -17.21 -25.29
N HIS A 319 -10.95 -17.42 -26.54
CA HIS A 319 -9.57 -17.31 -27.02
C HIS A 319 -8.99 -15.89 -26.84
N ARG A 320 -7.71 -15.81 -26.47
CA ARG A 320 -7.02 -14.53 -26.23
C ARG A 320 -6.98 -13.65 -27.47
N GLU A 321 -6.91 -14.23 -28.66
CA GLU A 321 -6.88 -13.49 -29.94
C GLU A 321 -8.21 -12.77 -30.16
N VAL A 322 -9.33 -13.44 -29.86
CA VAL A 322 -10.68 -12.83 -29.90
C VAL A 322 -10.79 -11.67 -28.91
N LEU A 323 -10.26 -11.82 -27.69
CA LEU A 323 -10.25 -10.75 -26.70
C LEU A 323 -9.33 -9.58 -27.12
N GLN A 324 -8.20 -9.89 -27.75
CA GLN A 324 -7.25 -8.88 -28.23
C GLN A 324 -7.86 -8.06 -29.38
N GLU A 325 -8.40 -8.74 -30.39
CA GLU A 325 -9.04 -8.11 -31.54
C GLU A 325 -10.27 -7.29 -31.13
N ALA A 326 -11.07 -7.77 -30.18
CA ALA A 326 -12.26 -7.06 -29.72
C ALA A 326 -11.98 -5.77 -28.92
N PHE A 327 -10.88 -5.71 -28.16
CA PHE A 327 -10.63 -4.61 -27.21
C PHE A 327 -9.39 -3.77 -27.50
N TRP A 328 -8.48 -4.26 -28.34
CA TRP A 328 -7.27 -3.57 -28.81
C TRP A 328 -7.01 -3.82 -30.30
N PRO A 329 -7.94 -3.46 -31.20
CA PRO A 329 -7.80 -3.73 -32.64
C PRO A 329 -6.60 -3.04 -33.30
N ASP A 330 -6.16 -1.90 -32.73
CA ASP A 330 -5.06 -1.09 -33.27
C ASP A 330 -3.68 -1.45 -32.70
N ALA A 331 -3.61 -2.41 -31.77
CA ALA A 331 -2.35 -2.83 -31.14
C ALA A 331 -1.73 -4.00 -31.92
N ASP A 332 -0.39 -4.04 -31.99
CA ASP A 332 0.31 -5.25 -32.43
C ASP A 332 0.07 -6.43 -31.45
N ALA A 333 0.40 -7.64 -31.89
CA ALA A 333 0.12 -8.87 -31.15
C ALA A 333 0.79 -8.91 -29.76
N GLU A 334 2.00 -8.36 -29.63
CA GLU A 334 2.75 -8.36 -28.36
C GLU A 334 2.15 -7.36 -27.37
N THR A 335 1.83 -6.16 -27.83
CA THR A 335 1.17 -5.11 -27.05
C THR A 335 -0.24 -5.52 -26.65
N GLY A 336 -1.00 -6.14 -27.55
CA GLY A 336 -2.33 -6.69 -27.29
C GLY A 336 -2.30 -7.77 -26.21
N ALA A 337 -1.35 -8.71 -26.30
CA ALA A 337 -1.17 -9.76 -25.30
C ALA A 337 -0.81 -9.19 -23.92
N ARG A 338 0.12 -8.22 -23.86
CA ARG A 338 0.50 -7.54 -22.60
C ARG A 338 -0.68 -6.81 -21.98
N ASN A 339 -1.42 -6.04 -22.77
CA ASN A 339 -2.58 -5.29 -22.29
C ASN A 339 -3.72 -6.21 -21.80
N LEU A 340 -3.96 -7.32 -22.51
CA LEU A 340 -4.91 -8.33 -22.07
C LEU A 340 -4.47 -8.97 -20.75
N HIS A 341 -3.18 -9.26 -20.60
CA HIS A 341 -2.64 -9.81 -19.36
C HIS A 341 -2.85 -8.86 -18.17
N VAL A 342 -2.57 -7.57 -18.35
CA VAL A 342 -2.79 -6.52 -17.34
C VAL A 342 -4.29 -6.41 -16.99
N ALA A 343 -5.17 -6.39 -18.00
CA ALA A 343 -6.61 -6.33 -17.78
C ALA A 343 -7.12 -7.54 -16.99
N VAL A 344 -6.68 -8.75 -17.35
CA VAL A 344 -7.01 -9.99 -16.64
C VAL A 344 -6.46 -10.01 -15.22
N SER A 345 -5.22 -9.55 -15.02
CA SER A 345 -4.61 -9.45 -13.69
C SER A 345 -5.42 -8.51 -12.79
N SER A 346 -5.80 -7.34 -13.31
CA SER A 346 -6.68 -6.39 -12.62
C SER A 346 -8.04 -7.00 -12.28
N LEU A 347 -8.66 -7.74 -13.21
CA LEU A 347 -9.92 -8.42 -12.91
C LEU A 347 -9.77 -9.49 -11.83
N ARG A 348 -8.67 -10.25 -11.84
CA ARG A 348 -8.40 -11.28 -10.81
C ARG A 348 -8.23 -10.68 -9.42
N SER A 349 -7.46 -9.59 -9.29
CA SER A 349 -7.30 -8.91 -8.01
C SER A 349 -8.60 -8.33 -7.47
N TRP A 350 -9.50 -7.89 -8.37
CA TRP A 350 -10.80 -7.33 -8.00
C TRP A 350 -11.86 -8.39 -7.67
N LEU A 351 -11.90 -9.50 -8.41
CA LEU A 351 -12.85 -10.59 -8.19
C LEU A 351 -12.44 -11.51 -7.04
N GLU A 352 -11.14 -11.72 -6.85
CA GLU A 352 -10.59 -12.59 -5.83
C GLU A 352 -9.40 -11.93 -5.14
N PRO A 353 -9.67 -10.89 -4.34
CA PRO A 353 -8.63 -10.26 -3.53
C PRO A 353 -7.99 -11.33 -2.63
N GLY A 354 -6.70 -11.58 -2.81
CA GLY A 354 -5.92 -12.53 -2.00
C GLY A 354 -5.56 -13.87 -2.66
N VAL A 355 -5.80 -14.05 -3.96
CA VAL A 355 -5.45 -15.29 -4.67
C VAL A 355 -4.20 -15.11 -5.55
N GLY A 356 -3.17 -15.95 -5.34
CA GLY A 356 -1.87 -15.87 -6.04
C GLY A 356 -1.93 -16.13 -7.55
N ARG A 357 -0.81 -15.86 -8.26
CA ARG A 357 -0.69 -16.08 -9.73
C ARG A 357 -1.10 -17.52 -10.09
N GLY A 358 -2.18 -17.65 -10.86
CA GLY A 358 -2.73 -18.94 -11.30
C GLY A 358 -3.77 -19.58 -10.37
N GLY A 359 -4.05 -18.99 -9.20
CA GLY A 359 -5.00 -19.54 -8.23
C GLY A 359 -6.45 -19.06 -8.40
N SER A 360 -6.70 -18.06 -9.25
CA SER A 360 -8.03 -17.44 -9.40
C SER A 360 -9.06 -18.52 -9.73
N SER A 361 -10.01 -18.74 -8.83
CA SER A 361 -11.08 -19.72 -9.00
C SER A 361 -12.23 -19.20 -9.87
N PHE A 362 -12.34 -17.89 -10.07
CA PHE A 362 -13.34 -17.27 -10.95
C PHE A 362 -12.82 -17.01 -12.35
N LEU A 363 -11.58 -16.57 -12.56
CA LEU A 363 -11.07 -16.22 -13.88
C LEU A 363 -9.88 -17.09 -14.28
N LEU A 364 -10.19 -18.23 -14.91
CA LEU A 364 -9.24 -19.27 -15.26
C LEU A 364 -8.59 -19.01 -16.63
N ARG A 365 -7.32 -19.41 -16.77
CA ARG A 365 -6.64 -19.48 -18.07
C ARG A 365 -6.55 -20.95 -18.49
N GLU A 366 -7.02 -21.26 -19.69
CA GLU A 366 -6.97 -22.59 -20.29
C GLU A 366 -6.18 -22.52 -21.61
N GLY A 367 -4.88 -22.82 -21.54
CA GLY A 367 -3.97 -22.62 -22.66
C GLY A 367 -3.95 -21.17 -23.12
N ASP A 368 -4.51 -20.93 -24.30
CA ASP A 368 -4.61 -19.62 -24.94
C ASP A 368 -6.01 -18.99 -24.84
N ALA A 369 -6.86 -19.48 -23.94
CA ALA A 369 -8.19 -18.94 -23.66
C ALA A 369 -8.37 -18.53 -22.19
N TYR A 370 -9.35 -17.67 -21.94
CA TYR A 370 -9.78 -17.27 -20.60
C TYR A 370 -11.25 -17.65 -20.37
N ARG A 371 -11.58 -18.14 -19.18
CA ARG A 371 -12.94 -18.54 -18.79
C ARG A 371 -13.33 -17.91 -17.45
N LEU A 372 -14.54 -17.37 -17.38
CA LEU A 372 -15.21 -17.09 -16.11
C LEU A 372 -15.88 -18.38 -15.60
N ALA A 373 -15.34 -18.97 -14.53
CA ALA A 373 -15.79 -20.24 -13.99
C ALA A 373 -17.04 -20.05 -13.11
N LEU A 374 -18.05 -20.89 -13.37
CA LEU A 374 -19.26 -20.97 -12.56
C LEU A 374 -19.16 -22.18 -11.64
N ARG A 375 -19.37 -21.97 -10.34
CA ARG A 375 -19.53 -23.08 -9.39
C ARG A 375 -20.95 -23.65 -9.47
N PRO A 376 -21.21 -24.87 -8.99
CA PRO A 376 -22.54 -25.49 -9.03
C PRO A 376 -23.63 -24.69 -8.30
N ASP A 377 -23.23 -23.83 -7.36
CA ASP A 377 -24.08 -22.94 -6.58
C ASP A 377 -24.15 -21.51 -7.14
N ALA A 378 -23.56 -21.24 -8.32
CA ALA A 378 -23.59 -19.93 -8.96
C ALA A 378 -24.95 -19.65 -9.66
N GLU A 379 -25.35 -18.39 -9.66
CA GLU A 379 -26.56 -17.88 -10.33
C GLU A 379 -26.14 -16.90 -11.44
N VAL A 380 -26.69 -17.03 -12.65
CA VAL A 380 -26.30 -16.22 -13.83
C VAL A 380 -27.51 -15.57 -14.49
#